data_AF-A0A2G4IWD1-F1
#
_entry.id   AF-A0A2G4IWD1-F1
#
_cell.length_a   1.000
_cell.length_b   1.000
_cell.length_c   1.000
_cell.angle_alpha   90.00
_cell.angle_beta   90.00
_cell.angle_gamma   90.00
#
_symmetry.space_group_name_H-M   'P 1'
#
loop_
_entity.id
_entity.type
_entity.pdbx_description
1 polymer ?
#
loop_
_entity_poly.entity_id
_entity_poly.type
_entity_poly.pdbx_seq_one_letter_code
_entity_poly.pdbx_strand_id
1 'polypeptide(L)'
;MNLLPCLAIVSCLAAVGAAVAAAGCLFAVRGSTAAPAALWAIVACLACAFEMGVRAGGGLVDPSTSASARLAVAAIGLCPAMSLLGAKRPQHGVWQLIVATLAAVLALPALTALLVRPGSLPDVHILQRGFMLLLLLVGWLNFAGTQRGLAATLIVIGQLAIVWPFLPAVSLAEALPQPIVDAIGCSLILVGAVLAQRAKKATPVGTVPLTGGAAIVSLIDPPFLALRETLGAAWALRIAERFDAVATTRGWPCRLRFSGLAAGGDPTDTSWHRDAHRAFTALMRRFVNQDWLTRHRQA
;
A
#
# COMPACT_ATOMS: atom_id res chain seq x y z
N MET A 1 22.31 31.73 -6.10
CA MET A 1 22.33 30.25 -6.10
C MET A 1 21.06 29.76 -6.78
N ASN A 2 21.18 28.87 -7.76
CA ASN A 2 20.02 28.30 -8.43
C ASN A 2 19.29 27.36 -7.46
N LEU A 3 18.05 27.70 -7.08
CA LEU A 3 17.24 26.90 -6.13
C LEU A 3 16.80 25.55 -6.72
N LEU A 4 16.75 25.45 -8.06
CA LEU A 4 16.31 24.26 -8.79
C LEU A 4 17.11 22.98 -8.48
N PRO A 5 18.44 22.95 -8.60
CA PRO A 5 19.23 21.76 -8.27
C PRO A 5 19.11 21.38 -6.79
N CYS A 6 19.04 22.36 -5.88
CA CYS A 6 18.86 22.09 -4.45
C CYS A 6 17.55 21.34 -4.18
N LEU A 7 16.44 21.75 -4.80
CA LEU A 7 15.15 21.09 -4.65
C LEU A 7 15.16 19.66 -5.22
N ALA A 8 15.80 19.44 -6.37
CA ALA A 8 15.94 18.10 -6.95
C ALA A 8 16.76 17.16 -6.04
N ILE A 9 17.83 17.67 -5.42
CA ILE A 9 18.62 16.91 -4.44
C ILE A 9 17.76 16.55 -3.21
N VAL A 10 16.97 17.49 -2.69
CA VAL A 10 16.05 17.23 -1.57
C VAL A 10 15.03 16.14 -1.94
N SER A 11 14.41 16.23 -3.12
CA SER A 11 13.48 15.19 -3.62
C SER A 11 14.16 13.83 -3.72
N CYS A 12 15.38 13.78 -4.27
CA CYS A 12 16.16 12.54 -4.38
C CYS A 12 16.45 11.92 -3.01
N LEU A 13 16.95 12.71 -2.05
CA LEU A 13 17.23 12.24 -0.69
C LEU A 13 15.96 11.76 0.03
N ALA A 14 14.85 12.48 -0.15
CA ALA A 14 13.56 12.09 0.42
C ALA A 14 13.06 10.75 -0.17
N ALA A 15 13.18 10.56 -1.48
CA ALA A 15 12.83 9.31 -2.15
C ALA A 15 13.72 8.14 -1.71
N VAL A 16 15.03 8.34 -1.54
CA VAL A 16 15.95 7.33 -0.95
C VAL A 16 15.53 6.98 0.48
N GLY A 17 15.23 7.98 1.30
CA GLY A 17 14.73 7.76 2.65
C GLY A 17 13.44 6.95 2.67
N ALA A 18 12.52 7.22 1.74
CA ALA A 18 11.28 6.48 1.59
C ALA A 18 11.53 5.02 1.16
N ALA A 19 12.52 4.77 0.30
CA ALA A 19 12.94 3.41 -0.08
C ALA A 19 13.48 2.63 1.13
N VAL A 20 14.32 3.26 1.96
CA VAL A 20 14.82 2.67 3.21
C VAL A 20 13.66 2.38 4.17
N ALA A 21 12.70 3.30 4.28
CA ALA A 21 11.50 3.07 5.08
C ALA A 21 10.65 1.90 4.53
N ALA A 22 10.47 1.80 3.22
CA ALA A 22 9.78 0.68 2.61
C ALA A 22 10.50 -0.67 2.85
N ALA A 23 11.83 -0.69 2.86
CA ALA A 23 12.62 -1.87 3.20
C ALA A 23 12.42 -2.31 4.66
N GLY A 24 12.31 -1.37 5.61
CA GLY A 24 11.92 -1.68 6.98
C GLY A 24 10.52 -2.30 7.06
N CYS A 25 9.56 -1.77 6.29
CA CYS A 25 8.22 -2.33 6.18
C CYS A 25 8.23 -3.76 5.60
N LEU A 26 9.07 -4.04 4.59
CA LEU A 26 9.23 -5.37 4.00
C LEU A 26 9.59 -6.42 5.07
N PHE A 27 10.51 -6.08 5.97
CA PHE A 27 10.86 -6.96 7.07
C PHE A 27 9.69 -7.19 8.04
N ALA A 28 8.92 -6.15 8.35
CA ALA A 28 7.75 -6.24 9.22
C ALA A 28 6.64 -7.13 8.63
N VAL A 29 6.45 -7.08 7.31
CA VAL A 29 5.39 -7.84 6.62
C VAL A 29 5.86 -9.20 6.09
N ARG A 30 7.09 -9.63 6.40
CA ARG A 30 7.66 -10.89 5.90
C ARG A 30 6.77 -12.09 6.21
N GLY A 31 6.56 -12.98 5.25
CA GLY A 31 5.64 -14.11 5.40
C GLY A 31 4.16 -13.78 5.15
N SER A 32 3.81 -12.54 4.84
CA SER A 32 2.49 -12.15 4.31
C SER A 32 2.50 -11.97 2.79
N THR A 33 1.32 -11.91 2.18
CA THR A 33 1.13 -11.51 0.77
C THR A 33 1.31 -10.02 0.52
N ALA A 34 1.63 -9.21 1.53
CA ALA A 34 1.97 -7.79 1.40
C ALA A 34 3.45 -7.56 1.06
N ALA A 35 4.32 -8.56 1.19
CA ALA A 35 5.75 -8.42 0.90
C ALA A 35 6.04 -7.92 -0.53
N PRO A 36 5.35 -8.42 -1.59
CA PRO A 36 5.53 -7.87 -2.93
C PRO A 36 5.15 -6.38 -3.05
N ALA A 37 4.14 -5.92 -2.31
CA ALA A 37 3.76 -4.51 -2.31
C ALA A 37 4.86 -3.63 -1.70
N ALA A 38 5.51 -4.08 -0.63
CA ALA A 38 6.66 -3.39 -0.06
C ALA A 38 7.85 -3.38 -1.04
N LEU A 39 8.07 -4.46 -1.79
CA LEU A 39 9.10 -4.49 -2.85
C LEU A 39 8.79 -3.49 -3.96
N TRP A 40 7.54 -3.43 -4.45
CA TRP A 40 7.13 -2.41 -5.42
C TRP A 40 7.31 -0.99 -4.89
N ALA A 41 7.08 -0.76 -3.59
CA ALA A 41 7.27 0.55 -2.98
C ALA A 41 8.76 0.95 -2.99
N ILE A 42 9.66 0.01 -2.70
CA ILE A 42 11.11 0.21 -2.83
C ILE A 42 11.46 0.57 -4.27
N VAL A 43 11.00 -0.23 -5.24
CA VAL A 43 11.27 0.00 -6.68
C VAL A 43 10.75 1.37 -7.13
N ALA A 44 9.54 1.76 -6.73
CA ALA A 44 8.97 3.07 -7.03
C ALA A 44 9.81 4.22 -6.46
N CYS A 45 10.22 4.11 -5.19
CA CYS A 45 11.03 5.13 -4.53
C CYS A 45 12.42 5.24 -5.17
N LEU A 46 13.05 4.12 -5.54
CA LEU A 46 14.32 4.11 -6.25
C LEU A 46 14.22 4.67 -7.67
N ALA A 47 13.15 4.36 -8.40
CA ALA A 47 12.89 4.93 -9.71
C ALA A 47 12.71 6.46 -9.63
N CYS A 48 11.98 6.94 -8.63
CA CYS A 48 11.83 8.38 -8.36
C CYS A 48 13.16 9.02 -7.98
N ALA A 49 13.93 8.43 -7.06
CA ALA A 49 15.25 8.93 -6.67
C ALA A 49 16.22 9.01 -7.86
N PHE A 50 16.23 7.98 -8.72
CA PHE A 50 17.05 7.96 -9.92
C PHE A 50 16.65 9.09 -10.88
N GLU A 51 15.36 9.25 -11.15
CA GLU A 51 14.86 10.32 -12.04
C GLU A 51 15.22 11.72 -11.52
N MET A 52 15.05 11.98 -10.22
CA MET A 52 15.42 13.24 -9.58
C MET A 52 16.93 13.47 -9.57
N GLY A 53 17.72 12.41 -9.33
CA GLY A 53 19.17 12.45 -9.35
C GLY A 53 19.73 12.80 -10.74
N VAL A 54 19.16 12.21 -11.79
CA VAL A 54 19.52 12.55 -13.18
C VAL A 54 19.17 14.01 -13.50
N ARG A 55 18.00 14.51 -13.08
CA ARG A 55 17.64 15.93 -13.24
C ARG A 55 18.62 16.85 -12.50
N ALA A 56 18.98 16.51 -11.25
CA ALA A 56 19.92 17.29 -10.45
C ALA A 56 21.33 17.35 -11.09
N GLY A 57 21.74 16.28 -11.77
CA GLY A 57 22.99 16.21 -12.54
C GLY A 57 22.96 16.94 -13.89
N GLY A 58 21.86 17.64 -14.23
CA GLY A 58 21.70 18.33 -15.51
C GLY A 58 21.28 17.42 -16.67
N GLY A 59 20.83 16.19 -16.39
CA GLY A 59 20.18 15.32 -17.35
C GLY A 59 18.69 15.63 -17.51
N LEU A 60 18.00 14.90 -18.41
CA LEU A 60 16.57 15.08 -18.70
C LEU A 60 16.19 16.53 -19.08
N VAL A 61 17.10 17.22 -19.79
CA VAL A 61 16.91 18.60 -20.25
C VAL A 61 15.80 18.72 -21.30
N ASP A 62 15.63 17.68 -22.10
CA ASP A 62 14.57 17.61 -23.10
C ASP A 62 13.21 17.36 -22.40
N PRO A 63 12.21 18.25 -22.57
CA PRO A 63 10.90 18.11 -21.93
C PRO A 63 10.20 16.78 -22.25
N SER A 64 10.37 16.24 -23.46
CA SER A 64 9.73 15.01 -23.88
C SER A 64 10.27 13.78 -23.15
N THR A 65 11.59 13.71 -22.99
CA THR A 65 12.29 12.67 -22.26
C THR A 65 11.98 12.78 -20.77
N SER A 66 11.98 13.99 -20.23
CA SER A 66 11.64 14.29 -18.83
C SER A 66 10.21 13.86 -18.48
N ALA A 67 9.24 14.17 -19.35
CA ALA A 67 7.86 13.75 -19.18
C ALA A 67 7.69 12.23 -19.27
N SER A 68 8.38 11.60 -20.22
CA SER A 68 8.35 10.14 -20.40
C SER A 68 8.91 9.39 -19.19
N ALA A 69 10.06 9.84 -18.67
CA ALA A 69 10.65 9.30 -17.45
C ALA A 69 9.70 9.47 -16.25
N ARG A 70 9.08 10.64 -16.13
CA ARG A 70 8.14 10.93 -15.05
C ARG A 70 6.87 10.07 -15.12
N LEU A 71 6.33 9.80 -16.31
CA LEU A 71 5.19 8.91 -16.49
C LEU A 71 5.53 7.47 -16.09
N ALA A 72 6.73 6.99 -16.41
CA ALA A 72 7.20 5.68 -15.97
C ALA A 72 7.31 5.60 -14.44
N VAL A 73 7.87 6.62 -13.78
CA VAL A 73 7.92 6.70 -12.31
C VAL A 73 6.50 6.71 -11.72
N ALA A 74 5.58 7.48 -12.29
CA ALA A 74 4.18 7.50 -11.89
C ALA A 74 3.53 6.11 -11.99
N ALA A 75 3.70 5.41 -13.12
CA ALA A 75 3.16 4.07 -13.34
C ALA A 75 3.69 3.06 -12.30
N ILE A 76 5.00 3.06 -12.04
CA ILE A 76 5.62 2.20 -11.03
C ILE A 76 5.12 2.57 -9.62
N GLY A 77 4.94 3.85 -9.33
CA GLY A 77 4.43 4.34 -8.05
C GLY A 77 3.01 3.91 -7.70
N LEU A 78 2.20 3.47 -8.68
CA LEU A 78 0.86 2.90 -8.46
C LEU A 78 0.90 1.40 -8.13
N CYS A 79 2.01 0.72 -8.41
CA CYS A 79 2.15 -0.73 -8.21
C CYS A 79 1.99 -1.22 -6.77
N PRO A 80 2.48 -0.51 -5.72
CA PRO A 80 2.36 -0.98 -4.34
C PRO A 80 0.90 -1.19 -3.91
N ALA A 81 0.03 -0.23 -4.20
CA ALA A 81 -1.38 -0.30 -3.89
C ALA A 81 -2.05 -1.47 -4.65
N MET A 82 -1.77 -1.58 -5.95
CA MET A 82 -2.33 -2.65 -6.78
C MET A 82 -1.86 -4.03 -6.36
N SER A 83 -0.62 -4.17 -5.93
CA SER A 83 -0.06 -5.42 -5.41
C SER A 83 -0.83 -5.92 -4.17
N LEU A 84 -1.30 -5.01 -3.30
CA LEU A 84 -2.11 -5.37 -2.13
C LEU A 84 -3.52 -5.86 -2.48
N LEU A 85 -4.15 -5.31 -3.52
CA LEU A 85 -5.54 -5.64 -3.85
C LEU A 85 -5.75 -7.07 -4.36
N GLY A 86 -4.70 -7.76 -4.82
CA GLY A 86 -4.76 -9.18 -5.20
C GLY A 86 -3.90 -10.09 -4.34
N ALA A 87 -3.61 -9.66 -3.12
CA ALA A 87 -2.72 -10.34 -2.18
C ALA A 87 -3.33 -11.65 -1.61
N LYS A 88 -3.57 -12.67 -2.43
CA LYS A 88 -4.12 -13.98 -1.99
C LYS A 88 -3.26 -15.16 -2.49
N ARG A 89 -2.94 -16.11 -1.60
CA ARG A 89 -2.23 -17.37 -1.94
C ARG A 89 -3.17 -18.40 -2.59
N PRO A 90 -2.69 -19.22 -3.54
CA PRO A 90 -1.34 -19.22 -4.15
C PRO A 90 -1.17 -18.20 -5.29
N GLN A 91 -2.23 -17.44 -5.62
CA GLN A 91 -2.31 -16.60 -6.82
C GLN A 91 -1.43 -15.33 -6.77
N HIS A 92 -0.76 -15.04 -5.65
CA HIS A 92 0.03 -13.81 -5.50
C HIS A 92 1.15 -13.68 -6.54
N GLY A 93 1.71 -14.78 -7.04
CA GLY A 93 2.76 -14.76 -8.07
C GLY A 93 2.23 -14.25 -9.40
N VAL A 94 1.16 -14.88 -9.91
CA VAL A 94 0.45 -14.44 -11.13
C VAL A 94 -0.07 -13.02 -10.99
N TRP A 95 -0.52 -12.63 -9.79
CA TRP A 95 -0.93 -11.26 -9.53
C TRP A 95 0.19 -10.23 -9.74
N GLN A 96 1.44 -10.53 -9.35
CA GLN A 96 2.55 -9.59 -9.61
C GLN A 96 2.83 -9.42 -11.10
N LEU A 97 2.58 -10.45 -11.92
CA LEU A 97 2.64 -10.31 -13.37
C LEU A 97 1.55 -9.35 -13.87
N ILE A 98 0.33 -9.44 -13.35
CA ILE A 98 -0.76 -8.51 -13.69
C ILE A 98 -0.38 -7.07 -13.31
N VAL A 99 0.21 -6.87 -12.12
CA VAL A 99 0.68 -5.54 -11.68
C VAL A 99 1.80 -5.00 -12.57
N ALA A 100 2.77 -5.85 -12.94
CA ALA A 100 3.84 -5.46 -13.85
C ALA A 100 3.32 -5.10 -15.24
N THR A 101 2.39 -5.89 -15.79
CA THR A 101 1.71 -5.60 -17.06
C THR A 101 0.93 -4.30 -16.99
N LEU A 102 0.22 -4.05 -15.89
CA LEU A 102 -0.46 -2.78 -15.65
C LEU A 102 0.52 -1.61 -15.68
N ALA A 103 1.67 -1.72 -15.01
CA ALA A 103 2.71 -0.68 -15.04
C ALA A 103 3.22 -0.43 -16.47
N ALA A 104 3.46 -1.49 -17.24
CA ALA A 104 3.90 -1.39 -18.63
C ALA A 104 2.84 -0.72 -19.52
N VAL A 105 1.56 -1.08 -19.37
CA VAL A 105 0.45 -0.46 -20.09
C VAL A 105 0.33 1.03 -19.75
N LEU A 106 0.46 1.40 -18.47
CA LEU A 106 0.44 2.80 -18.05
C LEU A 106 1.67 3.58 -18.56
N ALA A 107 2.83 2.93 -18.70
CA ALA A 107 4.04 3.54 -19.25
C ALA A 107 4.09 3.52 -20.79
N LEU A 108 3.14 2.88 -21.48
CA LEU A 108 3.17 2.74 -22.93
C LEU A 108 3.24 4.07 -23.68
N PRO A 109 2.48 5.14 -23.31
CA PRO A 109 2.62 6.44 -23.97
C PRO A 109 4.04 7.04 -23.89
N ALA A 110 4.76 6.78 -22.78
CA ALA A 110 6.16 7.19 -22.64
C ALA A 110 7.07 6.40 -23.59
N LEU A 111 6.87 5.08 -23.71
CA LEU A 111 7.63 4.25 -24.65
C LEU A 111 7.38 4.68 -26.11
N THR A 112 6.13 4.99 -26.46
CA THR A 112 5.79 5.48 -27.80
C THR A 112 6.43 6.85 -28.08
N ALA A 113 6.41 7.77 -27.12
CA ALA A 113 7.06 9.07 -27.26
C ALA A 113 8.59 8.93 -27.45
N LEU A 114 9.24 8.04 -26.69
CA LEU A 114 10.68 7.84 -26.78
C LEU A 114 11.13 7.10 -28.05
N LEU A 115 10.37 6.09 -28.49
CA LEU A 115 10.80 5.17 -29.55
C LEU A 115 10.20 5.49 -30.93
N VAL A 116 8.96 5.96 -30.97
CA VAL A 116 8.21 6.14 -32.23
C VAL A 116 8.15 7.61 -32.64
N ARG A 117 8.04 8.52 -31.66
CA ARG A 117 7.91 9.98 -31.91
C ARG A 117 8.87 10.80 -31.04
N PRO A 118 10.20 10.65 -31.21
CA PRO A 118 11.18 11.37 -30.40
C PRO A 118 10.93 12.89 -30.43
N GLY A 119 11.03 13.55 -29.27
CA GLY A 119 10.77 14.98 -29.12
C GLY A 119 9.31 15.35 -28.87
N SER A 120 8.36 14.42 -29.02
CA SER A 120 6.95 14.66 -28.68
C SER A 120 6.64 14.29 -27.23
N LEU A 121 5.81 15.09 -26.56
CA LEU A 121 5.31 14.76 -25.21
C LEU A 121 4.48 13.46 -25.25
N PRO A 122 4.50 12.64 -24.18
CA PRO A 122 3.68 11.44 -24.11
C PRO A 122 2.19 11.78 -24.18
N ASP A 123 1.50 11.20 -25.16
CA ASP A 123 0.07 11.38 -25.36
C ASP A 123 -0.73 10.47 -24.42
N VAL A 124 -0.97 10.96 -23.20
CA VAL A 124 -1.74 10.24 -22.19
C VAL A 124 -3.23 10.52 -22.38
N HIS A 125 -3.93 9.52 -22.91
CA HIS A 125 -5.38 9.58 -23.14
C HIS A 125 -6.16 9.90 -21.86
N ILE A 126 -7.26 10.66 -21.97
CA ILE A 126 -8.06 11.14 -20.84
C ILE A 126 -8.55 10.00 -19.92
N LEU A 127 -8.92 8.86 -20.51
CA LEU A 127 -9.35 7.68 -19.75
C LEU A 127 -8.21 7.13 -18.88
N GLN A 128 -6.98 7.10 -19.37
CA GLN A 128 -5.82 6.67 -18.61
C GLN A 128 -5.50 7.64 -17.46
N ARG A 129 -5.63 8.95 -17.71
CA ARG A 129 -5.49 9.98 -16.67
C ARG A 129 -6.48 9.79 -15.52
N GLY A 130 -7.76 9.58 -15.85
CA GLY A 130 -8.81 9.27 -14.87
C GLY A 130 -8.57 7.94 -14.16
N PHE A 131 -8.06 6.94 -14.87
CA PHE A 131 -7.74 5.64 -14.30
C PHE A 131 -6.59 5.72 -13.28
N MET A 132 -5.51 6.46 -13.55
CA MET A 132 -4.43 6.66 -12.57
C MET A 132 -4.94 7.30 -11.26
N LEU A 133 -5.82 8.30 -11.37
CA LEU A 133 -6.47 8.90 -10.21
C LEU A 133 -7.32 7.87 -9.43
N LEU A 134 -8.10 7.06 -10.14
CA LEU A 134 -8.90 5.99 -9.53
C LEU A 134 -8.00 5.00 -8.76
N LEU A 135 -6.85 4.60 -9.33
CA LEU A 135 -5.93 3.68 -8.66
C LEU A 135 -5.37 4.26 -7.35
N LEU A 136 -5.05 5.56 -7.32
CA LEU A 136 -4.64 6.26 -6.10
C LEU A 136 -5.76 6.24 -5.04
N LEU A 137 -6.98 6.55 -5.44
CA LEU A 137 -8.14 6.60 -4.55
C LEU A 137 -8.46 5.23 -3.97
N VAL A 138 -8.42 4.17 -4.79
CA VAL A 138 -8.65 2.80 -4.31
C VAL A 138 -7.55 2.38 -3.32
N GLY A 139 -6.29 2.70 -3.61
CA GLY A 139 -5.18 2.46 -2.68
C GLY A 139 -5.35 3.18 -1.35
N TRP A 140 -5.78 4.44 -1.38
CA TRP A 140 -6.06 5.25 -0.20
C TRP A 140 -7.22 4.69 0.62
N LEU A 141 -8.37 4.43 -0.01
CA LEU A 141 -9.58 3.93 0.65
C LEU A 141 -9.32 2.60 1.38
N ASN A 142 -8.40 1.78 0.88
CA ASN A 142 -8.03 0.53 1.54
C ASN A 142 -7.40 0.75 2.93
N PHE A 143 -6.82 1.92 3.21
CA PHE A 143 -6.18 2.22 4.50
C PHE A 143 -6.79 3.40 5.25
N ALA A 144 -7.65 4.21 4.62
CA ALA A 144 -8.23 5.41 5.21
C ALA A 144 -8.93 5.14 6.56
N GLY A 145 -9.58 3.98 6.70
CA GLY A 145 -10.27 3.56 7.93
C GLY A 145 -9.43 2.77 8.93
N THR A 146 -8.12 2.59 8.71
CA THR A 146 -7.24 1.83 9.63
C THR A 146 -6.37 2.77 10.48
N GLN A 147 -5.58 2.23 11.40
CA GLN A 147 -4.62 3.05 12.19
C GLN A 147 -3.52 3.68 11.32
N ARG A 148 -3.36 3.21 10.08
CA ARG A 148 -2.44 3.75 9.08
C ARG A 148 -3.08 4.81 8.17
N GLY A 149 -4.31 5.24 8.44
CA GLY A 149 -5.04 6.21 7.60
C GLY A 149 -4.29 7.54 7.37
N LEU A 150 -3.64 8.08 8.41
CA LEU A 150 -2.83 9.31 8.27
C LEU A 150 -1.60 9.08 7.37
N ALA A 151 -0.88 7.97 7.59
CA ALA A 151 0.27 7.60 6.78
C ALA A 151 -0.11 7.40 5.32
N ALA A 152 -1.21 6.67 5.06
CA ALA A 152 -1.73 6.46 3.72
C ALA A 152 -2.15 7.77 3.04
N THR A 153 -2.79 8.68 3.77
CA THR A 153 -3.16 10.01 3.26
C THR A 153 -1.94 10.81 2.82
N LEU A 154 -0.88 10.87 3.64
CA LEU A 154 0.35 11.60 3.27
C LEU A 154 1.04 10.99 2.05
N ILE A 155 1.15 9.66 1.98
CA ILE A 155 1.70 8.97 0.82
C ILE A 155 0.89 9.29 -0.44
N VAL A 156 -0.44 9.24 -0.35
CA VAL A 156 -1.32 9.48 -1.50
C VAL A 156 -1.27 10.94 -1.96
N ILE A 157 -1.24 11.91 -1.04
CA ILE A 157 -1.07 13.33 -1.42
C ILE A 157 0.29 13.53 -2.09
N GLY A 158 1.36 12.93 -1.54
CA GLY A 158 2.69 13.03 -2.16
C GLY A 158 2.77 12.35 -3.53
N GLN A 159 2.11 11.20 -3.69
CA GLN A 159 2.01 10.52 -4.98
C GLN A 159 1.15 11.32 -5.97
N LEU A 160 0.07 11.96 -5.51
CA LEU A 160 -0.77 12.84 -6.33
C LEU A 160 0.04 14.03 -6.86
N ALA A 161 0.93 14.60 -6.03
CA ALA A 161 1.85 15.65 -6.45
C ALA A 161 2.81 15.20 -7.58
N ILE A 162 3.32 13.97 -7.49
CA ILE A 162 4.20 13.38 -8.52
C ILE A 162 3.42 13.08 -9.82
N VAL A 163 2.19 12.59 -9.70
CA VAL A 163 1.32 12.21 -10.84
C VAL A 163 0.59 13.42 -11.44
N TRP A 164 0.56 14.56 -10.76
CA TRP A 164 -0.20 15.76 -11.10
C TRP A 164 -0.18 16.15 -12.58
N PRO A 165 0.97 16.19 -13.28
CA PRO A 165 1.01 16.56 -14.70
C PRO A 165 0.19 15.65 -15.64
N PHE A 166 -0.13 14.43 -15.19
CA PHE A 166 -0.89 13.44 -15.94
C PHE A 166 -2.33 13.27 -15.48
N LEU A 167 -2.84 14.17 -14.63
CA LEU A 167 -4.24 14.16 -14.20
C LEU A 167 -5.16 14.81 -15.25
N PRO A 168 -6.47 14.50 -15.22
CA PRO A 168 -7.43 15.18 -16.08
C PRO A 168 -7.42 16.69 -15.80
N ALA A 169 -7.70 17.49 -16.85
CA ALA A 169 -7.72 18.95 -16.81
C ALA A 169 -6.37 19.66 -16.52
N VAL A 170 -5.26 18.93 -16.42
CA VAL A 170 -3.92 19.52 -16.27
C VAL A 170 -3.18 19.56 -17.62
N SER A 171 -2.67 20.74 -17.96
CA SER A 171 -1.78 20.94 -19.11
C SER A 171 -0.39 20.38 -18.79
N LEU A 172 0.02 19.33 -19.50
CA LEU A 172 1.28 18.62 -19.23
C LEU A 172 2.49 19.54 -19.39
N ALA A 173 2.51 20.39 -20.43
CA ALA A 173 3.62 21.29 -20.71
C ALA A 173 3.85 22.32 -19.59
N GLU A 174 2.76 22.82 -19.00
CA GLU A 174 2.81 23.82 -17.93
C GLU A 174 3.16 23.20 -16.57
N ALA A 175 2.75 21.94 -16.33
CA ALA A 175 2.93 21.27 -15.05
C ALA A 175 4.28 20.57 -14.86
N LEU A 176 5.05 20.34 -15.93
CA LEU A 176 6.34 19.64 -15.86
C LEU A 176 7.44 20.35 -15.04
N PRO A 177 7.64 21.68 -15.11
CA PRO A 177 8.63 22.37 -14.29
C PRO A 177 8.10 22.60 -12.87
N GLN A 178 8.12 21.55 -12.05
CA GLN A 178 7.52 21.58 -10.70
C GLN A 178 8.46 21.11 -9.56
N PRO A 179 9.69 21.66 -9.45
CA PRO A 179 10.69 21.21 -8.47
C PRO A 179 10.22 21.34 -7.01
N ILE A 180 9.40 22.36 -6.71
CA ILE A 180 8.84 22.57 -5.37
C ILE A 180 7.79 21.48 -5.07
N VAL A 181 6.90 21.20 -6.03
CA VAL A 181 5.85 20.16 -5.90
C VAL A 181 6.49 18.79 -5.72
N ASP A 182 7.57 18.50 -6.45
CA ASP A 182 8.33 17.26 -6.33
C ASP A 182 8.95 17.12 -4.93
N ALA A 183 9.56 18.18 -4.41
CA ALA A 183 10.17 18.18 -3.08
C ALA A 183 9.13 17.97 -1.97
N ILE A 184 7.98 18.65 -2.08
CA ILE A 184 6.85 18.45 -1.17
C ILE A 184 6.34 17.01 -1.29
N GLY A 185 6.12 16.52 -2.51
CA GLY A 185 5.58 15.19 -2.77
C GLY A 185 6.46 14.08 -2.19
N CYS A 186 7.77 14.12 -2.46
CA CYS A 186 8.73 13.15 -1.95
C CYS A 186 8.84 13.23 -0.42
N SER A 187 8.80 14.43 0.16
CA SER A 187 8.83 14.62 1.61
C SER A 187 7.58 14.04 2.29
N LEU A 188 6.40 14.24 1.71
CA LEU A 188 5.15 13.66 2.21
C LEU A 188 5.16 12.13 2.13
N ILE A 189 5.67 11.55 1.04
CA ILE A 189 5.85 10.10 0.91
C ILE A 189 6.80 9.57 1.98
N LEU A 190 7.95 10.24 2.20
CA LEU A 190 8.90 9.87 3.25
C LEU A 190 8.26 9.90 4.63
N VAL A 191 7.63 11.02 5.01
CA VAL A 191 6.98 11.19 6.32
C VAL A 191 5.89 10.14 6.49
N GLY A 192 5.06 9.91 5.47
CA GLY A 192 4.03 8.88 5.48
C GLY A 192 4.61 7.46 5.64
N ALA A 193 5.71 7.13 4.94
CA ALA A 193 6.38 5.84 5.07
C ALA A 193 6.98 5.63 6.48
N VAL A 194 7.59 6.66 7.07
CA VAL A 194 8.10 6.63 8.45
C VAL A 194 6.95 6.47 9.45
N LEU A 195 5.84 7.19 9.26
CA LEU A 195 4.65 7.04 10.11
C LEU A 195 4.03 5.64 9.99
N ALA A 196 4.00 5.04 8.79
CA ALA A 196 3.50 3.68 8.59
C ALA A 196 4.32 2.63 9.36
N GLN A 197 5.64 2.83 9.49
CA GLN A 197 6.49 1.97 10.32
C GLN A 197 6.24 2.16 11.82
N ARG A 198 6.04 3.42 12.25
CA ARG A 198 5.88 3.79 13.65
C ARG A 198 4.47 3.58 14.17
N ALA A 199 3.49 3.42 13.28
CA ALA A 199 2.13 3.07 13.65
C ALA A 199 2.19 1.83 14.55
N LYS A 200 1.92 2.05 15.84
CA LYS A 200 2.10 1.05 16.90
C LYS A 200 1.34 -0.21 16.50
N LYS A 201 1.88 -1.38 16.86
CA LYS A 201 1.08 -2.60 16.90
C LYS A 201 -0.14 -2.28 17.74
N ALA A 202 -1.34 -2.51 17.19
CA ALA A 202 -2.60 -2.18 17.84
C ALA A 202 -2.55 -2.69 19.28
N THR A 203 -2.46 -1.76 20.24
CA THR A 203 -2.48 -2.13 21.66
C THR A 203 -3.82 -2.80 21.90
N PRO A 204 -3.86 -4.04 22.42
CA PRO A 204 -5.13 -4.70 22.71
C PRO A 204 -5.94 -3.79 23.64
N VAL A 205 -7.15 -3.43 23.19
CA VAL A 205 -8.05 -2.56 23.94
C VAL A 205 -8.50 -3.34 25.17
N GLY A 206 -8.01 -2.93 26.33
CA GLY A 206 -8.51 -3.34 27.64
C GLY A 206 -8.03 -4.72 28.10
N THR A 207 -7.11 -4.72 29.06
CA THR A 207 -6.92 -5.82 30.00
C THR A 207 -8.16 -5.94 30.89
N VAL A 208 -9.27 -6.43 30.33
CA VAL A 208 -10.42 -6.87 31.11
C VAL A 208 -10.07 -8.25 31.69
N PRO A 209 -10.38 -8.53 32.97
CA PRO A 209 -10.05 -9.81 33.60
C PRO A 209 -10.53 -11.00 32.76
N LEU A 210 -9.66 -11.99 32.59
CA LEU A 210 -9.85 -13.16 31.73
C LEU A 210 -10.99 -14.06 32.23
N THR A 211 -12.24 -13.75 31.89
CA THR A 211 -13.34 -14.72 31.86
C THR A 211 -13.26 -15.52 30.54
N GLY A 212 -13.86 -16.72 30.47
CA GLY A 212 -13.61 -17.71 29.40
C GLY A 212 -13.59 -17.19 27.95
N GLY A 213 -14.41 -16.20 27.61
CA GLY A 213 -14.41 -15.53 26.31
C GLY A 213 -13.14 -14.73 25.97
N ALA A 214 -12.40 -14.24 26.97
CA ALA A 214 -11.17 -13.48 26.76
C ALA A 214 -10.03 -14.34 26.19
N ALA A 215 -10.04 -15.66 26.45
CA ALA A 215 -9.06 -16.59 25.91
C ALA A 215 -9.12 -16.67 24.38
N ILE A 216 -10.31 -16.82 23.78
CA ILE A 216 -10.44 -16.91 22.32
C ILE A 216 -10.18 -15.57 21.63
N VAL A 217 -10.60 -14.45 22.25
CA VAL A 217 -10.31 -13.09 21.77
C VAL A 217 -8.80 -12.88 21.67
N SER A 218 -8.03 -13.27 22.70
CA SER A 218 -6.56 -13.15 22.67
C SER A 218 -5.87 -13.95 21.57
N LEU A 219 -6.51 -15.02 21.06
CA LEU A 219 -5.97 -15.85 19.98
C LEU A 219 -6.29 -15.31 18.58
N ILE A 220 -7.38 -14.55 18.43
CA ILE A 220 -7.91 -14.08 17.14
C ILE A 220 -7.58 -12.60 16.90
N ASP A 221 -7.75 -11.74 17.89
CA ASP A 221 -7.69 -10.28 17.69
C ASP A 221 -6.31 -9.78 17.27
N PRO A 222 -5.21 -10.11 17.99
CA PRO A 222 -3.89 -9.62 17.63
C PRO A 222 -3.49 -9.94 16.17
N PRO A 223 -3.58 -11.20 15.67
CA PRO A 223 -3.26 -11.48 14.27
C PRO A 223 -4.27 -10.90 13.28
N PHE A 224 -5.56 -10.79 13.63
CA PHE A 224 -6.57 -10.19 12.76
C PHE A 224 -6.33 -8.69 12.56
N LEU A 225 -6.12 -7.95 13.65
CA LEU A 225 -5.85 -6.51 13.62
C LEU A 225 -4.52 -6.21 12.92
N ALA A 226 -3.49 -7.00 13.19
CA ALA A 226 -2.22 -6.87 12.47
C ALA A 226 -2.37 -7.10 10.96
N LEU A 227 -3.23 -8.04 10.54
CA LEU A 227 -3.51 -8.28 9.13
C LEU A 227 -4.31 -7.13 8.51
N ARG A 228 -5.30 -6.58 9.22
CA ARG A 228 -6.05 -5.38 8.82
C ARG A 228 -5.11 -4.20 8.57
N GLU A 229 -4.17 -3.93 9.48
CA GLU A 229 -3.20 -2.86 9.28
C GLU A 229 -2.20 -3.16 8.15
N THR A 230 -1.95 -4.43 7.84
CA THR A 230 -0.98 -4.85 6.81
C THR A 230 -1.57 -4.86 5.40
N LEU A 231 -2.77 -5.42 5.23
CA LEU A 231 -3.42 -5.63 3.93
C LEU A 231 -4.55 -4.64 3.66
N GLY A 232 -4.97 -3.88 4.67
CA GLY A 232 -6.04 -2.89 4.58
C GLY A 232 -7.43 -3.46 4.81
N ALA A 233 -8.41 -2.57 4.66
CA ALA A 233 -9.80 -2.79 5.05
C ALA A 233 -10.51 -3.80 4.16
N ALA A 234 -10.24 -3.81 2.85
CA ALA A 234 -10.96 -4.67 1.89
C ALA A 234 -10.80 -6.16 2.24
N TRP A 235 -9.57 -6.59 2.54
CA TRP A 235 -9.32 -7.99 2.90
C TRP A 235 -9.77 -8.33 4.32
N ALA A 236 -9.63 -7.40 5.28
CA ALA A 236 -10.09 -7.60 6.64
C ALA A 236 -11.61 -7.82 6.69
N LEU A 237 -12.39 -6.99 5.99
CA LEU A 237 -13.85 -7.14 5.88
C LEU A 237 -14.23 -8.46 5.23
N ARG A 238 -13.55 -8.86 4.15
CA ARG A 238 -13.82 -10.14 3.48
C ARG A 238 -13.53 -11.35 4.37
N ILE A 239 -12.52 -11.28 5.24
CA ILE A 239 -12.25 -12.34 6.22
C ILE A 239 -13.36 -12.36 7.28
N ALA A 240 -13.73 -11.21 7.82
CA ALA A 240 -14.83 -11.06 8.77
C ALA A 240 -16.14 -11.66 8.24
N GLU A 241 -16.58 -11.27 7.04
CA GLU A 241 -17.78 -11.81 6.39
C GLU A 241 -17.76 -13.34 6.27
N ARG A 242 -16.61 -13.91 5.87
CA ARG A 242 -16.48 -15.36 5.69
C ARG A 242 -16.44 -16.10 7.01
N PHE A 243 -15.84 -15.51 8.04
CA PHE A 243 -15.86 -16.05 9.39
C PHE A 243 -17.29 -16.03 9.95
N ASP A 244 -17.99 -14.90 9.84
CA ASP A 244 -19.35 -14.71 10.34
C ASP A 244 -20.37 -15.62 9.66
N ALA A 245 -20.20 -15.90 8.37
CA ALA A 245 -21.02 -16.88 7.66
C ALA A 245 -20.87 -18.28 8.28
N VAL A 246 -19.64 -18.72 8.57
CA VAL A 246 -19.39 -20.01 9.23
C VAL A 246 -19.93 -20.02 10.66
N ALA A 247 -19.70 -18.95 11.42
CA ALA A 247 -20.21 -18.81 12.78
C ALA A 247 -21.74 -18.90 12.82
N THR A 248 -22.42 -18.27 11.86
CA THR A 248 -23.88 -18.34 11.73
C THR A 248 -24.35 -19.75 11.41
N THR A 249 -23.76 -20.43 10.41
CA THR A 249 -24.12 -21.80 10.04
C THR A 249 -23.87 -22.81 11.17
N ARG A 250 -22.86 -22.57 12.01
CA ARG A 250 -22.47 -23.45 13.12
C ARG A 250 -23.11 -23.07 14.46
N GLY A 251 -23.89 -22.00 14.51
CA GLY A 251 -24.50 -21.51 15.76
C GLY A 251 -23.49 -20.96 16.78
N TRP A 252 -22.29 -20.56 16.35
CA TRP A 252 -21.30 -20.00 17.28
C TRP A 252 -21.74 -18.60 17.75
N PRO A 253 -21.67 -18.32 19.06
CA PRO A 253 -22.08 -17.04 19.61
C PRO A 253 -20.99 -15.97 19.46
N CYS A 254 -20.34 -15.86 18.31
CA CYS A 254 -19.30 -14.85 18.07
C CYS A 254 -19.39 -14.22 16.68
N ARG A 255 -18.92 -12.98 16.53
CA ARG A 255 -18.81 -12.28 15.26
C ARG A 255 -17.47 -11.58 15.15
N LEU A 256 -16.78 -11.71 14.02
CA LEU A 256 -15.54 -11.02 13.75
C LEU A 256 -15.86 -9.65 13.13
N ARG A 257 -15.70 -8.58 13.91
CA ARG A 257 -15.93 -7.20 13.47
C ARG A 257 -14.63 -6.59 12.97
N PHE A 258 -14.72 -5.42 12.33
CA PHE A 258 -13.54 -4.67 11.91
C PHE A 258 -12.59 -4.34 13.07
N SER A 259 -13.13 -4.20 14.29
CA SER A 259 -12.39 -3.93 15.54
C SER A 259 -11.86 -5.16 16.26
N GLY A 260 -12.19 -6.39 15.83
CA GLY A 260 -11.84 -7.62 16.53
C GLY A 260 -13.04 -8.57 16.72
N LEU A 261 -12.82 -9.66 17.45
CA LEU A 261 -13.81 -10.68 17.75
C LEU A 261 -14.74 -10.19 18.86
N ALA A 262 -16.01 -10.01 18.51
CA ALA A 262 -17.09 -9.84 19.47
C ALA A 262 -17.63 -11.23 19.86
N ALA A 263 -17.17 -11.76 20.99
CA ALA A 263 -17.76 -12.95 21.61
C ALA A 263 -19.03 -12.54 22.39
N GLY A 264 -20.09 -13.32 22.24
CA GLY A 264 -21.33 -13.23 23.00
C GLY A 264 -21.73 -14.61 23.53
N GLY A 265 -22.99 -14.74 23.97
CA GLY A 265 -23.48 -15.98 24.58
C GLY A 265 -22.97 -16.19 26.01
N ASP A 266 -23.06 -17.42 26.50
CA ASP A 266 -22.56 -17.81 27.82
C ASP A 266 -21.01 -17.81 27.80
N PRO A 267 -20.34 -17.00 28.64
CA PRO A 267 -18.88 -16.94 28.69
C PRO A 267 -18.22 -18.24 29.18
N THR A 268 -19.00 -19.17 29.75
CA THR A 268 -18.52 -20.49 30.19
C THR A 268 -18.58 -21.55 29.07
N ASP A 269 -19.36 -21.31 28.01
CA ASP A 269 -19.40 -22.20 26.86
C ASP A 269 -18.17 -22.02 25.97
N THR A 270 -17.16 -22.86 26.20
CA THR A 270 -15.93 -22.89 25.41
C THR A 270 -15.95 -23.93 24.27
N SER A 271 -17.07 -24.63 24.06
CA SER A 271 -17.14 -25.77 23.14
C SER A 271 -16.81 -25.40 21.69
N TRP A 272 -17.16 -24.18 21.28
CA TRP A 272 -16.95 -23.65 19.94
C TRP A 272 -15.57 -23.02 19.71
N HIS A 273 -14.81 -22.70 20.77
CA HIS A 273 -13.55 -21.94 20.67
C HIS A 273 -12.53 -22.59 19.74
N ARG A 274 -12.36 -23.91 19.85
CA ARG A 274 -11.38 -24.66 19.05
C ARG A 274 -11.71 -24.59 17.56
N ASP A 275 -12.97 -24.78 17.21
CA ASP A 275 -13.43 -24.80 15.82
C ASP A 275 -13.43 -23.39 15.21
N ALA A 276 -13.83 -22.37 15.97
CA ALA A 276 -13.73 -20.99 15.55
C ALA A 276 -12.28 -20.58 15.29
N HIS A 277 -11.35 -20.88 16.20
CA HIS A 277 -9.94 -20.59 15.99
C HIS A 277 -9.35 -21.33 14.78
N ARG A 278 -9.77 -22.59 14.54
CA ARG A 278 -9.36 -23.36 13.36
C ARG A 278 -9.90 -22.73 12.08
N ALA A 279 -11.16 -22.31 12.05
CA ALA A 279 -11.78 -21.65 10.91
C ALA A 279 -11.09 -20.31 10.59
N PHE A 280 -10.85 -19.48 11.61
CA PHE A 280 -10.09 -18.23 11.49
C PHE A 280 -8.68 -18.48 10.92
N THR A 281 -7.94 -19.42 11.51
CA THR A 281 -6.57 -19.76 11.06
C THR A 281 -6.57 -20.23 9.60
N ALA A 282 -7.56 -21.01 9.19
CA ALA A 282 -7.70 -21.46 7.80
C ALA A 282 -7.94 -20.29 6.82
N LEU A 283 -8.73 -19.29 7.21
CA LEU A 283 -8.93 -18.08 6.42
C LEU A 283 -7.63 -17.25 6.33
N MET A 284 -6.95 -17.05 7.45
CA MET A 284 -5.70 -16.27 7.52
C MET A 284 -4.57 -16.87 6.70
N ARG A 285 -4.45 -18.20 6.64
CA ARG A 285 -3.39 -18.89 5.86
C ARG A 285 -3.42 -18.61 4.36
N ARG A 286 -4.50 -18.02 3.85
CA ARG A 286 -4.59 -17.53 2.47
C ARG A 286 -3.77 -16.25 2.24
N PHE A 287 -3.37 -15.58 3.30
CA PHE A 287 -2.69 -14.29 3.28
C PHE A 287 -1.32 -14.35 3.96
N VAL A 288 -1.21 -15.14 5.04
CA VAL A 288 -0.02 -15.18 5.89
C VAL A 288 0.47 -16.61 6.11
N ASN A 289 1.77 -16.78 6.35
CA ASN A 289 2.34 -18.07 6.76
C ASN A 289 2.21 -18.29 8.28
N GLN A 290 2.61 -19.47 8.74
CA GLN A 290 2.51 -19.84 10.17
C GLN A 290 3.40 -18.94 11.04
N ASP A 291 4.62 -18.65 10.61
CA ASP A 291 5.55 -17.81 11.38
C ASP A 291 5.01 -16.40 11.61
N TRP A 292 4.34 -15.83 10.60
CA TRP A 292 3.69 -14.53 10.73
C TRP A 292 2.58 -14.57 11.77
N LEU A 293 1.75 -15.63 11.80
CA LEU A 293 0.70 -15.80 12.80
C LEU A 293 1.28 -15.91 14.21
N THR A 294 2.33 -16.71 14.40
CA THR A 294 2.99 -16.86 15.70
C THR A 294 3.54 -15.52 16.21
N ARG A 295 4.22 -14.74 15.35
CA ARG A 295 4.77 -13.42 15.72
C ARG A 295 3.72 -12.39 16.13
N HIS A 296 2.50 -12.51 15.61
CA HIS A 296 1.42 -11.56 15.88
C HIS A 296 0.40 -12.06 16.90
N ARG A 297 0.55 -13.27 17.43
CA ARG A 297 -0.22 -13.73 18.61
C ARG A 297 0.40 -13.31 19.94
N GLN A 298 1.71 -13.10 19.97
CA GLN A 298 2.49 -12.80 21.18
C GLN A 298 2.73 -11.29 21.39
N ALA A 299 2.20 -10.44 20.50
CA ALA A 299 2.47 -9.01 20.46
C ALA A 299 1.24 -8.21 20.82
#